data_AF-A0A6J0PJV2-F1
#
_entry.id   AF-A0A6J0PJV2-F1
#
_cell.length_a   1.000
_cell.length_b   1.000
_cell.length_c   1.000
_cell.angle_alpha   90.00
_cell.angle_beta   90.00
_cell.angle_gamma   90.00
#
_symmetry.space_group_name_H-M   'P 1'
#
loop_
_entity.id
_entity.type
_entity.pdbx_description
1 polymer ?
#
loop_
_entity_poly.entity_id
_entity_poly.type
_entity_poly.pdbx_seq_one_letter_code
_entity_poly.pdbx_strand_id
1 'polypeptide(L)'
;MANRWARRRREVQTHLPLHISHPSSSISYWYCDFKIYNLNEHIFSFGRRYARFLHVWFTVGVAFSFIALLGVSLMLLWGSAGPYHLQSRDMGINGLSVSWLFGFSSLVPGLSLSIMDVGIMIVSTLMSVALHEFGHAVAAASEGLPIEYIAIFLAVLFPGALVAFNYDMLQSLPHFAALRIYCAGIWHNLMFCAVCLLTVFLLPLMLHPLYIHNEGPMVMGVAQTSALSGYLSPYDVIISLDGSNIKSPQEWMNKMAQVNAQILPKFTDLEEPLHSQAVSGRKGYCIPNSWVENSRNDKFSCPDGLTAFVSIPCFNSSLLVRSIHGDGDKNKVEDRQCLTAQDVVKLKKCGDEWELTGNDRSHCACSEEESCMAPVQIPGLSWVEISYSSPYSTECLQKRRNLSSTDSSGSTSCGGSFVYVGDVSSLAYSIQLSAYQPRWASIIFSAYLPYVLEKVSACTFHVSATLGLLNSMPVYFLDGESILETSFCYITWLTPRRRHRVLRSCLVAGTFLSTITILRILYSILI
;
A
#
# COMPACT_ATOMS: atom_id res chain seq x y z
N MET A 1 -10.54 -0.28 24.60
CA MET A 1 -11.23 -1.60 24.77
C MET A 1 -11.20 -2.17 26.21
N ALA A 2 -10.21 -1.86 27.06
CA ALA A 2 -10.04 -2.60 28.32
C ALA A 2 -10.28 -1.84 29.64
N ASN A 3 -10.42 -0.51 29.62
CA ASN A 3 -10.66 0.28 30.85
C ASN A 3 -11.97 -0.09 31.59
N ARG A 4 -12.91 -0.78 30.93
CA ARG A 4 -14.12 -1.33 31.58
C ARG A 4 -14.21 -2.86 31.65
N TRP A 5 -13.28 -3.63 31.07
CA TRP A 5 -13.23 -5.08 31.35
C TRP A 5 -12.72 -5.36 32.77
N ALA A 6 -11.95 -4.45 33.36
CA ALA A 6 -11.65 -4.44 34.79
C ALA A 6 -12.91 -4.24 35.66
N ARG A 7 -13.97 -3.63 35.12
CA ARG A 7 -15.22 -3.29 35.84
C ARG A 7 -16.05 -4.52 36.26
N ARG A 8 -15.85 -5.68 35.62
CA ARG A 8 -16.66 -6.89 35.88
C ARG A 8 -15.99 -7.95 36.76
N ARG A 9 -14.72 -7.77 37.16
CA ARG A 9 -13.99 -8.74 38.00
C ARG A 9 -13.67 -8.28 39.42
N ARG A 10 -14.05 -7.05 39.81
CA ARG A 10 -13.88 -6.53 41.18
C ARG A 10 -15.24 -6.33 41.87
N GLU A 11 -15.90 -7.43 42.19
CA GLU A 11 -16.65 -7.52 43.45
C GLU A 11 -15.91 -8.55 44.31
N VAL A 12 -15.49 -8.13 45.50
CA VAL A 12 -14.81 -8.92 46.54
C VAL A 12 -13.31 -9.17 46.32
N GLN A 13 -12.45 -8.23 46.75
CA GLN A 13 -11.49 -8.49 47.83
C GLN A 13 -10.73 -7.21 48.21
N THR A 14 -11.09 -6.66 49.37
CA THR A 14 -10.32 -5.67 50.12
C THR A 14 -9.09 -6.35 50.72
N HIS A 15 -7.90 -6.15 50.16
CA HIS A 15 -6.64 -6.27 50.90
C HIS A 15 -5.59 -5.29 50.36
N LEU A 16 -4.89 -4.64 51.29
CA LEU A 16 -3.80 -3.67 51.11
C LEU A 16 -2.78 -4.07 50.01
N PRO A 17 -2.12 -3.10 49.35
CA PRO A 17 -1.18 -3.41 48.28
C PRO A 17 0.11 -3.99 48.85
N LEU A 18 0.29 -5.30 48.71
CA LEU A 18 1.61 -5.91 48.70
C LEU A 18 2.28 -5.56 47.37
N HIS A 19 3.50 -5.04 47.46
CA HIS A 19 4.34 -4.60 46.35
C HIS A 19 4.71 -5.81 45.46
N ILE A 20 3.86 -6.15 44.50
CA ILE A 20 4.15 -7.20 43.52
C ILE A 20 5.00 -6.58 42.41
N SER A 21 6.31 -6.82 42.48
CA SER A 21 7.31 -6.38 41.49
C SER A 21 7.50 -7.36 40.32
N HIS A 22 6.69 -8.42 40.25
CA HIS A 22 6.79 -9.44 39.20
C HIS A 22 5.68 -9.29 38.14
N PRO A 23 6.02 -9.45 36.84
CA PRO A 23 5.01 -9.50 35.81
C PRO A 23 4.05 -10.67 36.06
N SER A 24 2.75 -10.40 35.98
CA SER A 24 1.70 -11.39 36.17
C SER A 24 0.95 -11.62 34.86
N SER A 25 0.84 -12.87 34.42
CA SER A 25 0.09 -13.25 33.22
C SER A 25 -1.21 -13.96 33.58
N SER A 26 -2.32 -13.60 32.93
CA SER A 26 -3.53 -14.43 32.94
C SER A 26 -3.78 -15.01 31.55
N ILE A 27 -4.04 -16.32 31.48
CA ILE A 27 -4.23 -17.04 30.22
C ILE A 27 -5.61 -17.69 30.25
N SER A 28 -6.40 -17.40 29.23
CA SER A 28 -7.69 -18.02 28.92
C SER A 28 -7.71 -18.41 27.43
N TYR A 29 -8.64 -19.27 27.03
CA TYR A 29 -8.70 -19.86 25.68
C TYR A 29 -8.76 -18.83 24.54
N TRP A 30 -9.23 -17.61 24.82
CA TRP A 30 -9.42 -16.53 23.83
C TRP A 30 -8.77 -15.19 24.23
N TYR A 31 -8.06 -15.17 25.36
CA TYR A 31 -7.50 -13.94 25.93
C TYR A 31 -6.26 -14.27 26.74
N CYS A 32 -5.16 -13.62 26.42
CA CYS A 32 -4.00 -13.56 27.31
C CYS A 32 -3.62 -12.11 27.58
N ASP A 33 -3.21 -11.82 28.81
CA ASP A 33 -2.62 -10.54 29.17
C ASP A 33 -1.28 -10.73 29.88
N PHE A 34 -0.41 -9.75 29.69
CA PHE A 34 0.88 -9.64 30.32
C PHE A 34 0.97 -8.27 30.98
N LYS A 35 0.96 -8.26 32.32
CA LYS A 35 1.00 -7.03 33.11
C LYS A 35 2.44 -6.65 33.45
N ILE A 36 2.78 -5.41 33.15
CA ILE A 36 4.08 -4.78 33.34
C ILE A 36 3.94 -3.73 34.45
N TYR A 37 4.69 -3.92 35.54
CA TYR A 37 4.74 -2.99 36.68
C TYR A 37 6.03 -2.17 36.71
N ASN A 38 7.12 -2.70 36.13
CA ASN A 38 8.46 -2.12 36.26
C ASN A 38 8.60 -0.73 35.61
N LEU A 39 7.75 -0.39 34.66
CA LEU A 39 7.78 0.91 33.97
C LEU A 39 7.05 2.01 34.76
N ASN A 40 6.21 1.65 35.73
CA ASN A 40 5.30 2.59 36.39
C ASN A 40 6.05 3.74 37.08
N GLU A 41 7.05 3.41 37.91
CA GLU A 41 7.84 4.41 38.65
C GLU A 41 8.66 5.31 37.71
N HIS A 42 9.24 4.73 36.65
CA HIS A 42 10.01 5.50 35.67
C HIS A 42 9.12 6.49 34.90
N ILE A 43 7.95 6.05 34.44
CA ILE A 43 7.00 6.92 33.74
C ILE A 43 6.45 7.98 34.69
N PHE A 44 6.13 7.61 35.94
CA PHE A 44 5.64 8.54 36.94
C PHE A 44 6.67 9.64 37.24
N SER A 45 7.92 9.26 37.52
CA SER A 45 9.03 10.20 37.74
C SER A 45 9.26 11.11 36.53
N PHE A 46 9.24 10.55 35.32
CA PHE A 46 9.36 11.31 34.07
C PHE A 46 8.23 12.34 33.91
N GLY A 47 6.97 11.90 34.07
CA GLY A 47 5.80 12.76 33.94
C GLY A 47 5.81 13.90 34.97
N ARG A 48 6.19 13.61 36.21
CA ARG A 48 6.34 14.63 37.26
C ARG A 48 7.47 15.61 36.99
N ARG A 49 8.64 15.12 36.53
CA ARG A 49 9.81 15.95 36.23
C ARG A 49 9.55 16.97 35.13
N TYR A 50 8.83 16.58 34.08
CA TYR A 50 8.54 17.42 32.92
C TYR A 50 7.10 17.95 32.87
N ALA A 51 6.37 17.92 34.00
CA ALA A 51 4.95 18.24 34.06
C ALA A 51 4.57 19.57 33.40
N ARG A 52 5.36 20.64 33.62
CA ARG A 52 5.08 21.96 33.00
C ARG A 52 5.06 21.91 31.48
N PHE A 53 6.03 21.23 30.88
CA PHE A 53 6.09 21.07 29.42
C PHE A 53 4.97 20.14 28.92
N LEU A 54 4.78 19.02 29.61
CA LEU A 54 3.75 18.05 29.27
C LEU A 54 2.34 18.63 29.35
N HIS A 55 2.06 19.51 30.32
CA HIS A 55 0.76 20.20 30.40
C HIS A 55 0.48 21.06 29.17
N VAL A 56 1.48 21.78 28.65
CA VAL A 56 1.33 22.56 27.41
C VAL A 56 1.12 21.62 26.23
N TRP A 57 1.96 20.60 26.12
CA TRP A 57 1.89 19.56 25.07
C TRP A 57 0.50 18.90 25.00
N PHE A 58 -0.02 18.43 26.14
CA PHE A 58 -1.33 17.79 26.20
C PHE A 58 -2.49 18.78 26.05
N THR A 59 -2.31 20.05 26.42
CA THR A 59 -3.33 21.08 26.17
C THR A 59 -3.52 21.34 24.67
N VAL A 60 -2.44 21.33 23.88
CA VAL A 60 -2.53 21.34 22.40
C VAL A 60 -3.24 20.08 21.91
N GLY A 61 -2.89 18.93 22.49
CA GLY A 61 -3.56 17.65 22.21
C GLY A 61 -5.07 17.70 22.45
N VAL A 62 -5.53 18.33 23.53
CA VAL A 62 -6.97 18.51 23.81
C VAL A 62 -7.66 19.24 22.66
N ALA A 63 -7.11 20.38 22.20
CA ALA A 63 -7.69 21.14 21.10
C ALA A 63 -7.79 20.31 19.82
N PHE A 64 -6.73 19.56 19.48
CA PHE A 64 -6.73 18.67 18.32
C PHE A 64 -7.79 17.56 18.44
N SER A 65 -7.88 16.89 19.60
CA SER A 65 -8.85 15.82 19.81
C SER A 65 -10.30 16.29 19.70
N PHE A 66 -10.60 17.53 20.08
CA PHE A 66 -11.91 18.13 19.82
C PHE A 66 -12.21 18.31 18.33
N ILE A 67 -11.24 18.80 17.56
CA ILE A 67 -11.36 18.94 16.11
C ILE A 67 -11.56 17.56 15.47
N ALA A 68 -10.80 16.55 15.90
CA ALA A 68 -10.93 15.18 15.43
C ALA A 68 -12.31 14.58 15.77
N LEU A 69 -12.78 14.73 17.02
CA LEU A 69 -14.09 14.26 17.45
C LEU A 69 -15.22 14.92 16.65
N LEU A 70 -15.16 16.23 16.43
CA LEU A 70 -16.12 16.95 15.59
C LEU A 70 -16.05 16.50 14.13
N GLY A 71 -14.86 16.41 13.56
CA GLY A 71 -14.62 15.98 12.18
C GLY A 71 -15.17 14.58 11.91
N VAL A 72 -14.83 13.61 12.76
CA VAL A 72 -15.32 12.23 12.62
C VAL A 72 -16.83 12.14 12.83
N SER A 73 -17.39 12.92 13.75
CA SER A 73 -18.85 12.99 13.94
C SER A 73 -19.56 13.53 12.69
N LEU A 74 -19.03 14.59 12.08
CA LEU A 74 -19.55 15.14 10.83
C LEU A 74 -19.41 14.15 9.66
N MET A 75 -18.28 13.44 9.57
CA MET A 75 -18.07 12.40 8.56
C MET A 75 -19.08 11.25 8.69
N LEU A 76 -19.36 10.78 9.91
CA LEU A 76 -20.36 9.75 10.17
C LEU A 76 -21.78 10.20 9.80
N LEU A 77 -22.13 11.45 10.11
CA LEU A 77 -23.42 12.05 9.73
C LEU A 77 -23.53 12.19 8.21
N TRP A 78 -22.49 12.68 7.54
CA TRP A 78 -22.46 12.82 6.09
C TRP A 78 -22.59 11.47 5.37
N GLY A 79 -21.85 10.45 5.82
CA GLY A 79 -21.92 9.10 5.25
C GLY A 79 -23.31 8.46 5.40
N SER A 80 -24.08 8.86 6.42
CA SER A 80 -25.46 8.40 6.63
C SER A 80 -26.49 9.10 5.73
N ALA A 81 -26.19 10.32 5.25
CA ALA A 81 -27.05 11.09 4.35
C ALA A 81 -26.92 10.68 2.86
N GLY A 82 -25.91 9.88 2.52
CA GLY A 82 -25.63 9.41 1.15
C GLY A 82 -26.81 8.80 0.38
N PRO A 83 -27.74 8.02 0.99
CA PRO A 83 -28.90 7.48 0.28
C PRO A 83 -29.89 8.54 -0.23
N TYR A 84 -29.83 9.77 0.28
CA TYR A 84 -30.77 10.85 -0.02
C TYR A 84 -30.24 11.87 -1.03
N HIS A 85 -28.95 11.79 -1.41
CA HIS A 85 -28.36 12.59 -2.46
C HIS A 85 -28.13 11.74 -3.71
N LEU A 86 -29.07 11.80 -4.66
CA LEU A 86 -28.82 11.39 -6.03
C LEU A 86 -27.65 12.23 -6.56
N GLN A 87 -26.61 11.56 -7.05
CA GLN A 87 -25.50 12.14 -7.80
C GLN A 87 -24.60 13.09 -7.01
N SER A 88 -23.66 12.54 -6.24
CA SER A 88 -22.49 13.28 -5.78
C SER A 88 -21.27 12.37 -5.75
N ARG A 89 -20.20 12.80 -6.44
CA ARG A 89 -18.85 12.24 -6.45
C ARG A 89 -18.53 11.54 -5.12
N ASP A 90 -18.10 10.27 -5.21
CA ASP A 90 -17.52 9.51 -4.11
C ASP A 90 -16.42 10.32 -3.41
N MET A 91 -16.79 11.09 -2.39
CA MET A 91 -15.83 11.68 -1.47
C MET A 91 -15.40 10.57 -0.52
N GLY A 92 -14.57 9.65 -1.02
CA GLY A 92 -13.63 8.82 -0.25
C GLY A 92 -14.16 7.82 0.78
N ILE A 93 -15.44 7.77 1.14
CA ILE A 93 -15.93 6.85 2.19
C ILE A 93 -16.17 5.44 1.63
N ASN A 94 -16.60 5.32 0.37
CA ASN A 94 -16.66 4.03 -0.33
C ASN A 94 -15.26 3.53 -0.77
N GLY A 95 -14.22 4.37 -0.62
CA GLY A 95 -12.82 4.05 -0.89
C GLY A 95 -12.02 3.66 0.36
N LEU A 96 -12.66 3.45 1.51
CA LEU A 96 -12.06 2.96 2.76
C LEU A 96 -11.75 1.45 2.65
N SER A 97 -10.97 1.09 1.62
CA SER A 97 -10.44 -0.24 1.37
C SER A 97 -9.45 -0.63 2.49
N VAL A 98 -9.18 -1.93 2.65
CA VAL A 98 -8.05 -2.47 3.44
C VAL A 98 -6.75 -1.70 3.14
N SER A 99 -6.60 -1.23 1.90
CA SER A 99 -5.52 -0.36 1.43
C SER A 99 -5.35 0.93 2.24
N TRP A 100 -6.44 1.55 2.71
CA TRP A 100 -6.36 2.77 3.52
C TRP A 100 -6.09 2.48 5.01
N LEU A 101 -6.55 1.34 5.52
CA LEU A 101 -6.33 0.91 6.91
C LEU A 101 -4.87 0.53 7.18
N PHE A 102 -4.23 -0.11 6.20
CA PHE A 102 -2.88 -0.65 6.36
C PHE A 102 -1.84 -0.07 5.37
N GLY A 103 -2.24 0.80 4.45
CA GLY A 103 -1.33 1.44 3.48
C GLY A 103 -0.89 0.54 2.32
N PHE A 104 -1.52 -0.62 2.12
CA PHE A 104 -1.18 -1.54 1.04
C PHE A 104 -2.10 -1.33 -0.16
N SER A 105 -1.67 -0.53 -1.14
CA SER A 105 -2.41 -0.20 -2.37
C SER A 105 -2.67 -1.36 -3.34
N SER A 106 -2.36 -2.61 -2.98
CA SER A 106 -2.23 -3.74 -3.92
C SER A 106 -2.99 -4.99 -3.51
N LEU A 107 -4.11 -4.86 -2.78
CA LEU A 107 -5.07 -5.97 -2.67
C LEU A 107 -5.93 -6.03 -3.94
N VAL A 108 -5.33 -6.47 -5.05
CA VAL A 108 -6.11 -7.04 -6.14
C VAL A 108 -6.77 -8.31 -5.60
N PRO A 109 -8.08 -8.54 -5.80
CA PRO A 109 -8.73 -9.78 -5.41
C PRO A 109 -7.98 -10.98 -6.03
N GLY A 110 -7.38 -11.82 -5.19
CA GLY A 110 -6.65 -13.02 -5.61
C GLY A 110 -5.14 -13.04 -5.33
N LEU A 111 -4.52 -11.93 -4.90
CA LEU A 111 -3.13 -11.94 -4.43
C LEU A 111 -3.09 -12.19 -2.92
N SER A 112 -2.48 -13.29 -2.49
CA SER A 112 -2.33 -13.62 -1.07
C SER A 112 -1.41 -12.61 -0.36
N LEU A 113 -1.81 -12.17 0.85
CA LEU A 113 -0.95 -11.38 1.73
C LEU A 113 0.35 -12.15 2.00
N SER A 114 1.50 -11.53 1.77
CA SER A 114 2.78 -12.15 2.12
C SER A 114 2.90 -12.27 3.64
N ILE A 115 3.59 -13.31 4.12
CA ILE A 115 3.95 -13.47 5.54
C ILE A 115 4.67 -12.22 6.06
N MET A 116 5.47 -11.57 5.20
CA MET A 116 6.15 -10.32 5.52
C MET A 116 5.15 -9.17 5.74
N ASP A 117 4.13 -9.04 4.89
CA ASP A 117 3.11 -7.99 5.01
C ASP A 117 2.31 -8.16 6.31
N VAL A 118 1.97 -9.40 6.65
CA VAL A 118 1.32 -9.74 7.93
C VAL A 118 2.21 -9.36 9.12
N GLY A 119 3.51 -9.68 9.05
CA GLY A 119 4.48 -9.27 10.06
C GLY A 119 4.56 -7.75 10.22
N ILE A 120 4.60 -7.01 9.12
CA ILE A 120 4.62 -5.54 9.11
C ILE A 120 3.35 -4.98 9.75
N MET A 121 2.17 -5.53 9.43
CA MET A 121 0.90 -5.10 10.03
C MET A 121 0.88 -5.32 11.55
N ILE A 122 1.35 -6.48 12.03
CA ILE A 122 1.40 -6.79 13.47
C ILE A 122 2.34 -5.82 14.20
N VAL A 123 3.56 -5.61 13.69
CA VAL A 123 4.54 -4.71 14.30
C VAL A 123 4.02 -3.27 14.31
N SER A 124 3.47 -2.80 13.20
CA SER A 124 2.88 -1.46 13.07
C SER A 124 1.73 -1.23 14.05
N THR A 125 0.88 -2.24 14.23
CA THR A 125 -0.24 -2.22 15.19
C THR A 125 0.26 -2.16 16.63
N LEU A 126 1.22 -3.03 16.99
CA LEU A 126 1.82 -3.04 18.32
C LEU A 126 2.47 -1.70 18.66
N MET A 127 3.25 -1.13 17.74
CA MET A 127 3.88 0.19 17.95
C MET A 127 2.85 1.31 18.11
N SER A 128 1.83 1.32 17.25
CA SER A 128 0.76 2.34 17.30
C SER A 128 -0.03 2.28 18.60
N VAL A 129 -0.45 1.09 19.03
CA VAL A 129 -1.19 0.91 20.29
C VAL A 129 -0.30 1.19 21.50
N ALA A 130 0.97 0.77 21.48
CA ALA A 130 1.89 1.06 22.57
C ALA A 130 2.10 2.58 22.75
N LEU A 131 2.27 3.33 21.65
CA LEU A 131 2.43 4.79 21.73
C LEU A 131 1.14 5.52 22.13
N HIS A 132 -0.02 5.00 21.73
CA HIS A 132 -1.33 5.50 22.19
C HIS A 132 -1.44 5.42 23.71
N GLU A 133 -1.24 4.23 24.26
CA GLU A 133 -1.32 3.95 25.69
C GLU A 133 -0.21 4.67 26.49
N PHE A 134 1.00 4.75 25.92
CA PHE A 134 2.08 5.56 26.47
C PHE A 134 1.67 7.04 26.62
N GLY A 135 0.92 7.58 25.66
CA GLY A 135 0.34 8.91 25.75
C GLY A 135 -0.51 9.10 27.01
N HIS A 136 -1.47 8.20 27.25
CA HIS A 136 -2.31 8.23 28.45
C HIS A 136 -1.49 8.10 29.73
N ALA A 137 -0.53 7.18 29.77
CA ALA A 137 0.36 6.99 30.93
C ALA A 137 1.16 8.25 31.27
N VAL A 138 1.78 8.88 30.27
CA VAL A 138 2.59 10.10 30.48
C VAL A 138 1.69 11.28 30.87
N ALA A 139 0.50 11.40 30.30
CA ALA A 139 -0.47 12.43 30.69
C ALA A 139 -0.90 12.27 32.15
N ALA A 140 -1.30 11.06 32.55
CA ALA A 140 -1.68 10.74 33.92
C ALA A 140 -0.55 11.02 34.91
N ALA A 141 0.68 10.60 34.59
CA ALA A 141 1.86 10.89 35.38
C ALA A 141 2.12 12.40 35.53
N SER A 142 1.92 13.18 34.46
CA SER A 142 2.08 14.65 34.51
C SER A 142 1.04 15.35 35.39
N GLU A 143 -0.14 14.75 35.56
CA GLU A 143 -1.19 15.21 36.48
C GLU A 143 -1.02 14.65 37.90
N GLY A 144 0.00 13.81 38.14
CA GLY A 144 0.26 13.19 39.43
C GLY A 144 -0.61 11.99 39.76
N LEU A 145 -1.27 11.39 38.78
CA LEU A 145 -2.02 10.14 38.94
C LEU A 145 -1.07 8.94 38.78
N PRO A 146 -0.90 8.08 39.81
CA PRO A 146 -0.05 6.91 39.71
C PRO A 146 -0.66 5.83 38.80
N ILE A 147 0.20 5.12 38.08
CA ILE A 147 -0.16 4.00 37.20
C ILE A 147 -0.24 2.71 38.02
N GLU A 148 -1.33 1.95 37.93
CA GLU A 148 -1.43 0.63 38.57
C GLU A 148 -0.60 -0.41 37.81
N TYR A 149 -0.79 -0.51 36.50
CA TYR A 149 -0.02 -1.37 35.60
C TYR A 149 -0.27 -1.02 34.14
N ILE A 150 0.66 -1.40 33.26
CA ILE A 150 0.46 -1.43 31.81
C ILE A 150 0.26 -2.89 31.42
N ALA A 151 -0.78 -3.22 30.67
CA ALA A 151 -0.97 -4.58 30.18
C ALA A 151 -0.93 -4.62 28.66
N ILE A 152 -0.15 -5.56 28.12
CA ILE A 152 -0.25 -5.97 26.72
C ILE A 152 -1.15 -7.19 26.70
N PHE A 153 -2.16 -7.20 25.83
CA PHE A 153 -3.09 -8.32 25.72
C PHE A 153 -3.27 -8.75 24.27
N LEU A 154 -3.55 -10.02 24.07
CA LEU A 154 -3.97 -10.57 22.79
C LEU A 154 -5.38 -11.10 22.96
N ALA A 155 -6.34 -10.46 22.30
CA ALA A 155 -7.74 -10.89 22.28
C ALA A 155 -8.04 -11.48 20.89
N VAL A 156 -8.32 -12.79 20.84
CA VAL A 156 -8.43 -13.56 19.59
C VAL A 156 -7.15 -13.43 18.76
N LEU A 157 -7.11 -12.55 17.76
CA LEU A 157 -5.96 -12.26 16.89
C LEU A 157 -5.56 -10.78 16.91
N PHE A 158 -6.18 -9.97 17.77
CA PHE A 158 -5.93 -8.54 17.83
C PHE A 158 -4.99 -8.22 18.99
N PRO A 159 -3.74 -7.80 18.71
CA PRO A 159 -2.84 -7.33 19.76
C PRO A 159 -3.31 -5.96 20.26
N GLY A 160 -3.39 -5.81 21.58
CA GLY A 160 -3.77 -4.57 22.24
C GLY A 160 -2.86 -4.27 23.44
N ALA A 161 -2.91 -3.03 23.91
CA ALA A 161 -2.36 -2.64 25.19
C ALA A 161 -3.37 -1.77 25.93
N LEU A 162 -3.18 -1.61 27.23
CA LEU A 162 -3.96 -0.73 28.08
C LEU A 162 -3.08 -0.18 29.22
N VAL A 163 -3.41 1.02 29.69
CA VAL A 163 -2.88 1.54 30.97
C VAL A 163 -3.99 1.56 32.02
N ALA A 164 -3.73 0.93 33.16
CA ALA A 164 -4.65 0.90 34.29
C ALA A 164 -4.32 1.98 35.32
N PHE A 165 -5.35 2.68 35.77
CA PHE A 165 -5.27 3.73 36.79
C PHE A 165 -6.37 3.52 37.85
N ASN A 166 -6.19 4.15 39.02
CA ASN A 166 -7.25 4.23 40.01
C ASN A 166 -8.35 5.20 39.52
N TYR A 167 -9.54 4.67 39.26
CA TYR A 167 -10.66 5.42 38.71
C TYR A 167 -11.20 6.49 39.65
N ASP A 168 -11.24 6.23 40.96
CA ASP A 168 -11.75 7.19 41.95
C ASP A 168 -10.83 8.42 42.02
N MET A 169 -9.51 8.20 41.94
CA MET A 169 -8.54 9.27 41.84
C MET A 169 -8.69 10.05 40.54
N LEU A 170 -8.89 9.37 39.40
CA LEU A 170 -9.13 10.02 38.11
C LEU A 170 -10.39 10.90 38.12
N GLN A 171 -11.47 10.44 38.75
CA GLN A 171 -12.71 11.22 38.90
C GLN A 171 -12.56 12.43 39.81
N SER A 172 -11.63 12.39 40.77
CA SER A 172 -11.35 13.51 41.67
C SER A 172 -10.50 14.61 41.02
N LEU A 173 -9.89 14.34 39.86
CA LEU A 173 -9.09 15.34 39.14
C LEU A 173 -9.96 16.47 38.58
N PRO A 174 -9.39 17.69 38.44
CA PRO A 174 -10.04 18.74 37.69
C PRO A 174 -10.42 18.27 36.28
N HIS A 175 -11.61 18.64 35.81
CA HIS A 175 -12.14 18.22 34.50
C HIS A 175 -11.14 18.43 33.34
N PHE A 176 -10.37 19.53 33.37
CA PHE A 176 -9.37 19.79 32.34
C PHE A 176 -8.15 18.87 32.40
N ALA A 177 -7.72 18.48 33.61
CA ALA A 177 -6.65 17.49 33.79
C ALA A 177 -7.10 16.11 33.27
N ALA A 178 -8.34 15.72 33.58
CA ALA A 178 -8.93 14.50 33.02
C ALA A 178 -9.02 14.55 31.48
N LEU A 179 -9.42 15.69 30.89
CA LEU A 179 -9.41 15.87 29.43
C LEU A 179 -8.03 15.69 28.81
N ARG A 180 -6.96 16.22 29.42
CA ARG A 180 -5.60 15.99 28.93
C ARG A 180 -5.25 14.51 28.89
N ILE A 181 -5.67 13.74 29.90
CA ILE A 181 -5.46 12.30 29.95
C ILE A 181 -6.26 11.60 28.86
N TYR A 182 -7.56 11.88 28.70
CA TYR A 182 -8.41 11.22 27.69
C TYR A 182 -7.99 11.57 26.25
N CYS A 183 -7.53 12.79 25.99
CA CYS A 183 -7.07 13.20 24.66
C CYS A 183 -5.64 12.73 24.33
N ALA A 184 -4.88 12.25 25.32
CA ALA A 184 -3.46 11.98 25.19
C ALA A 184 -3.13 10.91 24.14
N GLY A 185 -3.91 9.82 24.08
CA GLY A 185 -3.71 8.74 23.12
C GLY A 185 -3.91 9.20 21.68
N ILE A 186 -5.04 9.88 21.39
CA ILE A 186 -5.33 10.46 20.08
C ILE A 186 -4.21 11.41 19.62
N TRP A 187 -3.71 12.26 20.53
CA TRP A 187 -2.62 13.19 20.24
C TRP A 187 -1.30 12.47 19.92
N HIS A 188 -0.95 11.41 20.67
CA HIS A 188 0.28 10.65 20.41
C HIS A 188 0.22 9.86 19.10
N ASN A 189 -0.95 9.35 18.71
CA ASN A 189 -1.15 8.77 17.40
C ASN A 189 -0.89 9.78 16.27
N LEU A 190 -1.43 11.01 16.38
CA LEU A 190 -1.14 12.06 15.40
C LEU A 190 0.36 12.37 15.31
N MET A 191 1.03 12.52 16.46
CA MET A 191 2.47 12.79 16.49
C MET A 191 3.26 11.64 15.88
N PHE A 192 2.84 10.41 16.10
CA PHE A 192 3.48 9.25 15.49
C PHE A 192 3.28 9.21 13.97
N CYS A 193 2.09 9.58 13.48
CA CYS A 193 1.85 9.79 12.05
C CYS A 193 2.80 10.85 11.48
N ALA A 194 2.97 11.99 12.16
CA ALA A 194 3.89 13.04 11.73
C ALA A 194 5.34 12.55 11.68
N VAL A 195 5.78 11.76 12.67
CA VAL A 195 7.11 11.15 12.69
C VAL A 195 7.28 10.15 11.54
N CYS A 196 6.29 9.31 11.26
CA CYS A 196 6.34 8.36 10.15
C CYS A 196 6.44 9.09 8.80
N LEU A 197 5.63 10.13 8.59
CA LEU A 197 5.67 10.95 7.38
C LEU A 197 7.03 11.64 7.21
N LEU A 198 7.55 12.23 8.28
CA LEU A 198 8.87 12.85 8.29
C LEU A 198 9.97 11.82 8.00
N THR A 199 9.83 10.60 8.52
CA THR A 199 10.79 9.50 8.31
C THR A 199 10.82 9.10 6.85
N VAL A 200 9.66 8.89 6.21
CA VAL A 200 9.59 8.58 4.77
C VAL A 200 10.14 9.72 3.93
N PHE A 201 9.83 10.97 4.27
CA PHE A 201 10.35 12.15 3.57
C PHE A 201 11.88 12.27 3.67
N LEU A 202 12.47 11.99 4.83
CA LEU A 202 13.92 12.05 5.07
C LEU A 202 14.66 10.77 4.67
N LEU A 203 13.95 9.68 4.34
CA LEU A 203 14.53 8.38 4.03
C LEU A 203 15.57 8.43 2.90
N PRO A 204 15.33 9.15 1.77
CA PRO A 204 16.33 9.28 0.71
C PRO A 204 17.62 9.92 1.21
N LEU A 205 17.53 10.93 2.07
CA LEU A 205 18.69 11.63 2.64
C LEU A 205 19.46 10.73 3.61
N MET A 206 18.75 10.02 4.49
CA MET A 206 19.35 9.11 5.47
C MET A 206 20.07 7.93 4.81
N LEU A 207 19.53 7.41 3.71
CA LEU A 207 20.04 6.23 3.01
C LEU A 207 21.01 6.54 1.87
N HIS A 208 21.10 7.78 1.41
CA HIS A 208 21.95 8.21 0.29
C HIS A 208 23.41 7.72 0.31
N PRO A 209 24.11 7.66 1.47
CA PRO A 209 25.50 7.18 1.50
C PRO A 209 25.65 5.72 1.06
N LEU A 210 24.63 4.89 1.29
CA LEU A 210 24.67 3.45 1.04
C LEU A 210 23.83 3.05 -0.18
N TYR A 211 22.80 3.82 -0.50
CA TYR A 211 21.84 3.51 -1.55
C TYR A 211 21.73 4.65 -2.56
N ILE A 212 21.49 4.27 -3.81
CA ILE A 212 21.08 5.18 -4.88
C ILE A 212 19.56 5.17 -4.92
N HIS A 213 18.96 6.34 -5.05
CA HIS A 213 17.51 6.52 -5.04
C HIS A 213 17.06 7.09 -6.39
N ASN A 214 15.98 6.54 -6.96
CA ASN A 214 15.38 6.97 -8.23
C ASN A 214 16.31 6.89 -9.47
N GLU A 215 17.16 5.87 -9.54
CA GLU A 215 17.98 5.56 -10.73
C GLU A 215 17.68 4.15 -11.27
N GLY A 216 16.39 3.84 -11.41
CA GLY A 216 15.91 2.53 -11.85
C GLY A 216 15.32 1.75 -10.68
N PRO A 217 14.05 1.30 -10.75
CA PRO A 217 13.46 0.54 -9.67
C PRO A 217 14.06 -0.88 -9.63
N MET A 218 14.49 -1.29 -8.44
CA MET A 218 15.02 -2.62 -8.17
C MET A 218 13.89 -3.60 -7.89
N VAL A 219 13.95 -4.78 -8.50
CA VAL A 219 13.04 -5.91 -8.28
C VAL A 219 13.34 -6.56 -6.94
N MET A 220 12.39 -6.50 -6.01
CA MET A 220 12.47 -7.14 -4.69
C MET A 220 11.88 -8.56 -4.68
N GLY A 221 10.94 -8.82 -5.60
CA GLY A 221 10.28 -10.10 -5.73
C GLY A 221 9.38 -10.15 -6.95
N VAL A 222 9.21 -11.35 -7.50
CA VAL A 222 8.36 -11.61 -8.67
C VAL A 222 7.40 -12.73 -8.29
N ALA A 223 6.11 -12.55 -8.53
CA ALA A 223 5.12 -13.59 -8.27
C ALA A 223 5.42 -14.83 -9.14
N GLN A 224 5.45 -16.02 -8.53
CA GLN A 224 5.83 -17.27 -9.22
C GLN A 224 4.88 -17.63 -10.37
N THR A 225 3.61 -17.21 -10.27
CA THR A 225 2.59 -17.43 -11.31
C THR A 225 2.61 -16.35 -12.41
N SER A 226 3.42 -15.30 -12.26
CA SER A 226 3.49 -14.22 -13.24
C SER A 226 4.28 -14.61 -14.47
N ALA A 227 3.95 -13.98 -15.60
CA ALA A 227 4.70 -14.10 -16.85
C ALA A 227 6.15 -13.56 -16.74
N LEU A 228 6.44 -12.75 -15.71
CA LEU A 228 7.75 -12.16 -15.47
C LEU A 228 8.73 -13.09 -14.73
N SER A 229 8.23 -14.14 -14.07
CA SER A 229 9.02 -15.08 -13.27
C SER A 229 10.15 -15.79 -14.04
N GLY A 230 10.04 -15.88 -15.37
CA GLY A 230 11.05 -16.48 -16.24
C GLY A 230 12.04 -15.49 -16.88
N TYR A 231 11.85 -14.19 -16.68
CA TYR A 231 12.65 -13.13 -17.31
C TYR A 231 13.33 -12.21 -16.29
N LEU A 232 12.66 -11.92 -15.17
CA LEU A 232 13.18 -11.08 -14.11
C LEU A 232 13.52 -11.92 -12.87
N SER A 233 14.66 -11.61 -12.28
CA SER A 233 15.12 -12.17 -11.01
C SER A 233 15.13 -11.10 -9.92
N PRO A 234 15.04 -11.49 -8.63
CA PRO A 234 15.29 -10.57 -7.54
C PRO A 234 16.64 -9.86 -7.71
N TYR A 235 16.68 -8.57 -7.38
CA TYR A 235 17.79 -7.62 -7.53
C TYR A 235 18.08 -7.12 -8.94
N ASP A 236 17.32 -7.53 -9.95
CA ASP A 236 17.36 -6.88 -11.26
C ASP A 236 16.84 -5.43 -11.14
N VAL A 237 17.34 -4.55 -12.00
CA VAL A 237 16.97 -3.13 -12.05
C VAL A 237 16.26 -2.89 -13.37
N ILE A 238 15.03 -2.42 -13.32
CA ILE A 238 14.28 -2.06 -14.54
C ILE A 238 14.88 -0.77 -15.09
N ILE A 239 15.19 -0.76 -16.38
CA ILE A 239 15.79 0.38 -17.08
C ILE A 239 14.73 1.11 -17.88
N SER A 240 13.96 0.41 -18.72
CA SER A 240 13.00 1.06 -19.61
C SER A 240 11.77 0.21 -19.90
N LEU A 241 10.69 0.89 -20.27
CA LEU A 241 9.46 0.32 -20.81
C LEU A 241 9.21 0.95 -22.19
N ASP A 242 9.15 0.15 -23.26
CA ASP A 242 9.04 0.62 -24.64
C ASP A 242 10.06 1.71 -24.98
N GLY A 243 11.33 1.46 -24.64
CA GLY A 243 12.43 2.43 -24.80
C GLY A 243 12.42 3.61 -23.82
N SER A 244 11.29 3.89 -23.15
CA SER A 244 11.16 5.00 -22.21
C SER A 244 11.80 4.65 -20.84
N ASN A 245 12.80 5.41 -20.42
CA ASN A 245 13.53 5.17 -19.17
C ASN A 245 12.60 5.20 -17.94
N ILE A 246 12.78 4.29 -16.99
CA ILE A 246 12.01 4.19 -15.75
C ILE A 246 12.93 4.48 -14.57
N LYS A 247 12.67 5.56 -13.85
CA LYS A 247 13.51 5.95 -12.70
C LYS A 247 12.98 5.46 -11.37
N SER A 248 11.66 5.30 -11.23
CA SER A 248 11.01 5.00 -9.95
C SER A 248 9.89 3.96 -10.07
N PRO A 249 9.51 3.28 -8.97
CA PRO A 249 8.34 2.40 -8.94
C PRO A 249 7.03 3.11 -9.31
N GLN A 250 6.91 4.40 -8.96
CA GLN A 250 5.74 5.20 -9.31
C GLN A 250 5.66 5.44 -10.82
N GLU A 251 6.79 5.71 -11.47
CA GLU A 251 6.86 5.89 -12.92
C GLU A 251 6.52 4.61 -13.66
N TRP A 252 6.97 3.45 -13.16
CA TRP A 252 6.55 2.14 -13.64
C TRP A 252 5.02 1.99 -13.62
N MET A 253 4.39 2.24 -12.47
CA MET A 253 2.93 2.13 -12.34
C MET A 253 2.19 3.10 -13.26
N ASN A 254 2.64 4.36 -13.36
CA ASN A 254 2.01 5.37 -14.19
C ASN A 254 2.10 5.02 -15.68
N LYS A 255 3.26 4.56 -16.15
CA LYS A 255 3.44 4.16 -17.56
C LYS A 255 2.66 2.91 -17.91
N MET A 256 2.62 1.91 -17.04
CA MET A 256 1.77 0.73 -17.23
C MET A 256 0.28 1.09 -17.30
N ALA A 257 -0.18 2.01 -16.43
CA ALA A 257 -1.55 2.52 -16.47
C ALA A 257 -1.84 3.31 -17.76
N GLN A 258 -0.87 4.09 -18.26
CA GLN A 258 -0.99 4.82 -19.51
C GLN A 258 -1.11 3.87 -20.72
N VAL A 259 -0.27 2.83 -20.78
CA VAL A 259 -0.37 1.78 -21.81
C VAL A 259 -1.75 1.13 -21.77
N ASN A 260 -2.26 0.79 -20.59
CA ASN A 260 -3.59 0.22 -20.44
C ASN A 260 -4.71 1.19 -20.87
N ALA A 261 -4.58 2.49 -20.57
CA ALA A 261 -5.57 3.51 -20.94
C ALA A 261 -5.63 3.77 -22.45
N GLN A 262 -4.52 3.61 -23.18
CA GLN A 262 -4.48 3.76 -24.65
C GLN A 262 -5.26 2.67 -25.40
N ILE A 263 -5.63 1.58 -24.72
CA ILE A 263 -6.53 0.54 -25.23
C ILE A 263 -7.98 1.04 -25.21
N LEU A 264 -8.39 1.74 -24.15
CA LEU A 264 -9.79 2.05 -23.84
C LEU A 264 -10.52 2.92 -24.90
N PRO A 265 -9.91 3.91 -25.59
CA PRO A 265 -10.60 4.66 -26.63
C PRO A 265 -10.75 3.92 -27.97
N LYS A 266 -10.21 2.70 -28.13
CA LYS A 266 -10.36 1.89 -29.36
C LYS A 266 -11.58 0.96 -29.35
N PHE A 267 -12.30 0.84 -28.24
CA PHE A 267 -13.34 -0.17 -28.05
C PHE A 267 -14.77 0.38 -27.85
N THR A 268 -15.04 1.64 -28.20
CA THR A 268 -16.41 2.19 -28.07
C THR A 268 -17.38 1.74 -29.17
N ASP A 269 -16.92 1.00 -30.18
CA ASP A 269 -17.77 0.39 -31.19
C ASP A 269 -17.48 -1.12 -31.24
N LEU A 270 -18.20 -1.92 -30.45
CA LEU A 270 -18.62 -3.32 -30.71
C LEU A 270 -18.96 -4.00 -29.37
N GLU A 271 -20.26 -4.04 -29.05
CA GLU A 271 -20.82 -4.90 -28.01
C GLU A 271 -20.75 -6.38 -28.44
N GLU A 272 -20.01 -7.22 -27.70
CA GLU A 272 -20.50 -8.50 -27.17
C GLU A 272 -19.45 -9.17 -26.26
N PRO A 273 -19.86 -9.86 -25.17
CA PRO A 273 -18.94 -10.38 -24.16
C PRO A 273 -18.45 -11.79 -24.52
N LEU A 274 -17.23 -11.91 -25.04
CA LEU A 274 -16.59 -13.22 -25.19
C LEU A 274 -15.65 -13.51 -24.00
N HIS A 275 -15.84 -14.68 -23.38
CA HIS A 275 -15.08 -15.17 -22.24
C HIS A 275 -13.56 -14.98 -22.40
N SER A 276 -12.97 -14.32 -21.42
CA SER A 276 -11.53 -14.19 -21.20
C SER A 276 -10.90 -15.58 -20.97
N GLN A 277 -10.52 -16.24 -22.05
CA GLN A 277 -9.65 -17.41 -21.98
C GLN A 277 -8.25 -16.91 -21.65
N ALA A 278 -7.80 -17.23 -20.44
CA ALA A 278 -6.45 -16.93 -19.97
C ALA A 278 -5.42 -17.46 -20.98
N VAL A 279 -4.70 -16.54 -21.63
CA VAL A 279 -3.55 -16.87 -22.47
C VAL A 279 -2.52 -17.49 -21.54
N SER A 280 -2.40 -18.82 -21.59
CA SER A 280 -1.39 -19.56 -20.85
C SER A 280 -0.01 -19.03 -21.24
N GLY A 281 0.78 -18.65 -20.23
CA GLY A 281 2.14 -18.12 -20.36
C GLY A 281 3.16 -19.13 -20.91
N ARG A 282 2.91 -19.67 -22.12
CA ARG A 282 3.91 -20.44 -22.86
C ARG A 282 4.84 -19.47 -23.61
N LYS A 283 6.12 -19.82 -23.56
CA LYS A 283 7.28 -18.97 -23.83
C LYS A 283 7.56 -18.80 -25.34
N GLY A 284 6.66 -18.17 -26.08
CA GLY A 284 6.96 -17.86 -27.48
C GLY A 284 5.93 -17.04 -28.23
N TYR A 285 6.38 -16.50 -29.35
CA TYR A 285 5.62 -15.65 -30.26
C TYR A 285 5.66 -16.23 -31.66
N CYS A 286 4.52 -16.23 -32.34
CA CYS A 286 4.39 -16.77 -33.70
C CYS A 286 4.50 -15.62 -34.71
N ILE A 287 5.57 -15.62 -35.51
CA ILE A 287 5.96 -14.51 -36.40
C ILE A 287 6.11 -15.01 -37.85
N PRO A 288 5.69 -14.24 -38.87
CA PRO A 288 5.90 -14.62 -40.27
C PRO A 288 7.39 -14.74 -40.65
N ASN A 289 7.74 -15.76 -41.44
CA ASN A 289 9.12 -16.06 -41.84
C ASN A 289 9.82 -14.94 -42.63
N SER A 290 9.06 -14.03 -43.25
CA SER A 290 9.59 -12.90 -44.02
C SER A 290 10.45 -11.93 -43.19
N TRP A 291 10.42 -12.03 -41.87
CA TRP A 291 11.12 -11.14 -40.93
C TRP A 291 12.23 -11.83 -40.11
N VAL A 292 12.56 -13.09 -40.42
CA VAL A 292 13.63 -13.83 -39.74
C VAL A 292 14.82 -13.99 -40.68
N GLU A 293 15.91 -13.24 -40.42
CA GLU A 293 17.13 -13.21 -41.26
C GLU A 293 17.86 -14.56 -41.42
N ASN A 294 17.52 -15.56 -40.60
CA ASN A 294 18.03 -16.93 -40.69
C ASN A 294 16.89 -17.95 -40.56
N SER A 295 16.05 -18.06 -41.59
CA SER A 295 15.06 -19.13 -41.67
C SER A 295 15.78 -20.48 -41.82
N ARG A 296 15.80 -21.29 -40.75
CA ARG A 296 15.92 -22.73 -40.95
C ARG A 296 14.61 -23.17 -41.60
N ASN A 297 14.68 -23.88 -42.72
CA ASN A 297 13.54 -24.40 -43.50
C ASN A 297 12.74 -25.49 -42.73
N ASP A 298 12.48 -25.29 -41.45
CA ASP A 298 11.65 -26.17 -40.66
C ASP A 298 10.25 -25.54 -40.57
N LYS A 299 9.32 -26.18 -41.29
CA LYS A 299 7.93 -25.75 -41.43
C LYS A 299 7.17 -26.01 -40.12
N PHE A 300 7.05 -25.00 -39.26
CA PHE A 300 6.32 -25.13 -38.00
C PHE A 300 4.94 -24.48 -38.10
N SER A 301 3.88 -25.29 -38.05
CA SER A 301 2.54 -24.79 -37.71
C SER A 301 2.56 -24.35 -36.24
N CYS A 302 2.33 -23.08 -35.97
CA CYS A 302 2.29 -22.58 -34.60
C CYS A 302 1.18 -23.30 -33.81
N PRO A 303 1.49 -23.93 -32.67
CA PRO A 303 0.49 -24.60 -31.85
C PRO A 303 -0.47 -23.59 -31.18
N ASP A 304 -1.67 -24.05 -30.88
CA ASP A 304 -2.66 -23.28 -30.12
C ASP A 304 -2.07 -22.84 -28.77
N GLY A 305 -2.05 -21.52 -28.51
CA GLY A 305 -1.55 -20.93 -27.25
C GLY A 305 -0.34 -19.99 -27.36
N LEU A 306 0.20 -19.70 -28.56
CA LEU A 306 1.19 -18.64 -28.78
C LEU A 306 0.50 -17.37 -29.31
N THR A 307 0.95 -16.19 -28.89
CA THR A 307 0.45 -14.93 -29.45
C THR A 307 0.98 -14.75 -30.87
N ALA A 308 0.06 -14.65 -31.83
CA ALA A 308 0.38 -14.41 -33.23
C ALA A 308 0.59 -12.92 -33.50
N PHE A 309 1.62 -12.60 -34.27
CA PHE A 309 1.89 -11.25 -34.76
C PHE A 309 1.51 -11.14 -36.23
N VAL A 310 1.06 -9.95 -36.61
CA VAL A 310 0.75 -9.57 -37.99
C VAL A 310 1.64 -8.42 -38.41
N SER A 311 2.08 -8.45 -39.66
CA SER A 311 2.79 -7.35 -40.31
C SER A 311 1.77 -6.36 -40.85
N ILE A 312 1.87 -5.09 -40.44
CA ILE A 312 0.99 -4.00 -40.85
C ILE A 312 1.81 -3.04 -41.72
N PRO A 313 1.44 -2.78 -42.98
CA PRO A 313 2.09 -1.78 -43.81
C PRO A 313 1.78 -0.37 -43.28
N CYS A 314 2.77 0.51 -43.21
CA CYS A 314 2.63 1.85 -42.62
C CYS A 314 1.77 2.83 -43.46
N PHE A 315 1.20 2.41 -44.60
CA PHE A 315 0.62 3.30 -45.60
C PHE A 315 -0.88 3.66 -45.41
N ASN A 316 -1.64 3.05 -44.48
CA ASN A 316 -3.02 3.51 -44.25
C ASN A 316 -3.67 3.01 -42.95
N SER A 317 -3.99 3.93 -42.05
CA SER A 317 -4.71 3.67 -40.79
C SER A 317 -6.17 3.22 -40.97
N SER A 318 -6.67 3.18 -42.21
CA SER A 318 -8.07 2.88 -42.57
C SER A 318 -8.36 1.39 -42.87
N LEU A 319 -7.34 0.51 -42.82
CA LEU A 319 -7.51 -0.94 -43.02
C LEU A 319 -7.61 -1.76 -41.73
N LEU A 320 -7.52 -1.12 -40.56
CA LEU A 320 -7.56 -1.76 -39.24
C LEU A 320 -8.86 -2.54 -38.92
N VAL A 321 -9.91 -2.41 -39.74
CA VAL A 321 -11.21 -3.09 -39.55
C VAL A 321 -11.53 -4.11 -40.64
N ARG A 322 -10.79 -4.14 -41.78
CA ARG A 322 -11.23 -4.92 -42.95
C ARG A 322 -10.71 -6.35 -43.04
N SER A 323 -9.78 -6.76 -42.19
CA SER A 323 -9.28 -8.15 -42.19
C SER A 323 -10.18 -9.12 -41.41
N ILE A 324 -11.27 -8.66 -40.80
CA ILE A 324 -12.15 -9.51 -39.96
C ILE A 324 -13.32 -10.10 -40.75
N HIS A 325 -13.68 -9.59 -41.94
CA HIS A 325 -14.80 -10.14 -42.72
C HIS A 325 -14.54 -10.23 -44.24
N GLY A 326 -14.32 -11.46 -44.70
CA GLY A 326 -14.56 -11.94 -46.06
C GLY A 326 -13.47 -11.64 -47.09
N ASP A 327 -12.73 -12.64 -47.55
CA ASP A 327 -13.12 -13.55 -48.62
C ASP A 327 -12.04 -14.64 -48.75
N GLY A 328 -12.42 -15.82 -49.22
CA GLY A 328 -11.54 -16.97 -49.27
C GLY A 328 -10.38 -16.79 -50.25
N ASP A 329 -9.15 -16.71 -49.74
CA ASP A 329 -8.00 -17.24 -50.44
C ASP A 329 -7.22 -18.19 -49.53
N LYS A 330 -7.51 -19.48 -49.69
CA LYS A 330 -6.95 -20.59 -48.90
C LYS A 330 -5.49 -20.94 -49.26
N ASN A 331 -4.77 -20.12 -50.04
CA ASN A 331 -3.50 -20.53 -50.65
C ASN A 331 -2.31 -19.56 -50.48
N LYS A 332 -2.25 -18.81 -49.37
CA LYS A 332 -0.96 -18.33 -48.85
C LYS A 332 -0.81 -18.74 -47.40
N VAL A 333 -0.37 -19.98 -47.19
CA VAL A 333 0.25 -20.36 -45.91
C VAL A 333 1.56 -19.59 -45.86
N GLU A 334 1.53 -18.37 -45.33
CA GLU A 334 2.76 -17.69 -44.91
C GLU A 334 3.42 -18.59 -43.87
N ASP A 335 4.62 -19.09 -44.17
CA ASP A 335 5.36 -19.91 -43.23
C ASP A 335 5.62 -19.07 -41.97
N ARG A 336 5.36 -19.65 -40.78
CA ARG A 336 5.47 -18.97 -39.49
C ARG A 336 6.55 -19.64 -38.64
N GLN A 337 7.27 -18.83 -37.87
CA GLN A 337 8.34 -19.28 -36.98
C GLN A 337 8.04 -18.86 -35.54
N CYS A 338 8.39 -19.75 -34.61
CA CYS A 338 8.26 -19.50 -33.18
C CYS A 338 9.53 -18.83 -32.66
N LEU A 339 9.41 -17.62 -32.13
CA LEU A 339 10.51 -16.86 -31.53
C LEU A 339 10.32 -16.72 -30.02
N THR A 340 11.42 -16.62 -29.28
CA THR A 340 11.38 -16.31 -27.85
C THR A 340 11.17 -14.82 -27.62
N ALA A 341 10.74 -14.43 -26.42
CA ALA A 341 10.51 -13.01 -26.12
C ALA A 341 11.74 -12.10 -26.27
N GLN A 342 12.94 -12.65 -26.16
CA GLN A 342 14.20 -11.92 -26.35
C GLN A 342 14.52 -11.72 -27.84
N ASP A 343 14.11 -12.66 -28.69
CA ASP A 343 14.35 -12.58 -30.13
C ASP A 343 13.39 -11.63 -30.84
N VAL A 344 12.17 -11.44 -30.28
CA VAL A 344 11.16 -10.51 -30.82
C VAL A 344 11.52 -9.04 -30.61
N VAL A 345 12.34 -8.71 -29.60
CA VAL A 345 12.83 -7.34 -29.35
C VAL A 345 13.54 -6.75 -30.57
N LYS A 346 14.13 -7.58 -31.42
CA LYS A 346 14.84 -7.14 -32.63
C LYS A 346 13.92 -6.66 -33.76
N LEU A 347 12.60 -6.84 -33.62
CA LEU A 347 11.61 -6.53 -34.66
C LEU A 347 10.98 -5.15 -34.44
N LYS A 348 10.69 -4.44 -35.53
CA LYS A 348 10.09 -3.09 -35.51
C LYS A 348 8.63 -3.12 -35.01
N LYS A 349 8.37 -2.54 -33.84
CA LYS A 349 7.02 -2.36 -33.27
C LYS A 349 6.27 -1.22 -33.98
N CYS A 350 4.98 -1.38 -34.23
CA CYS A 350 4.13 -0.30 -34.71
C CYS A 350 3.82 0.72 -33.58
N GLY A 351 4.14 2.01 -33.78
CA GLY A 351 3.44 3.12 -33.11
C GLY A 351 4.11 3.82 -31.91
N ASP A 352 5.41 3.62 -31.64
CA ASP A 352 6.06 4.33 -30.54
C ASP A 352 6.68 5.67 -31.01
N GLU A 353 6.00 6.78 -30.65
CA GLU A 353 6.31 8.24 -30.77
C GLU A 353 5.28 9.05 -31.61
N TRP A 354 4.23 9.54 -30.94
CA TRP A 354 3.38 10.65 -31.40
C TRP A 354 3.59 11.88 -30.50
N GLU A 355 4.82 12.37 -30.39
CA GLU A 355 5.03 13.73 -29.89
C GLU A 355 4.67 14.74 -30.99
N LEU A 356 3.49 15.37 -30.86
CA LEU A 356 3.15 16.58 -31.61
C LEU A 356 4.08 17.72 -31.18
N THR A 357 5.21 17.89 -31.84
CA THR A 357 5.93 19.16 -31.89
C THR A 357 6.21 19.53 -33.34
N GLY A 358 5.67 20.68 -33.78
CA GLY A 358 5.96 21.26 -35.08
C GLY A 358 4.78 21.27 -36.05
N ASN A 359 4.42 22.48 -36.48
CA ASN A 359 3.23 22.83 -37.25
C ASN A 359 3.32 22.47 -38.76
N ASP A 360 3.78 21.27 -39.12
CA ASP A 360 3.74 20.81 -40.51
C ASP A 360 3.39 19.32 -40.62
N ARG A 361 2.37 19.06 -41.44
CA ARG A 361 1.85 17.72 -41.72
C ARG A 361 2.85 16.92 -42.53
N SER A 362 3.73 16.15 -41.90
CA SER A 362 4.29 14.87 -42.42
C SER A 362 5.43 14.36 -41.54
N HIS A 363 5.14 13.53 -40.55
CA HIS A 363 6.19 12.81 -39.83
C HIS A 363 5.77 11.35 -39.57
N CYS A 364 6.27 10.47 -40.45
CA CYS A 364 6.45 9.05 -40.17
C CYS A 364 7.96 8.82 -40.05
N ALA A 365 8.42 8.13 -39.00
CA ALA A 365 9.75 7.51 -38.98
C ALA A 365 9.64 6.06 -39.48
N CYS A 366 9.03 5.87 -40.64
CA CYS A 366 9.05 4.65 -41.45
C CYS A 366 9.20 5.10 -42.91
N SER A 367 10.16 4.56 -43.66
CA SER A 367 10.19 4.79 -45.12
C SER A 367 9.00 4.11 -45.78
N GLU A 368 8.59 4.60 -46.95
CA GLU A 368 7.34 4.22 -47.66
C GLU A 368 7.18 2.72 -47.98
N GLU A 369 8.24 1.92 -47.79
CA GLU A 369 8.29 0.47 -48.03
C GLU A 369 8.32 -0.39 -46.75
N GLU A 370 8.34 0.21 -45.55
CA GLU A 370 8.48 -0.53 -44.30
C GLU A 370 7.13 -0.94 -43.68
N SER A 371 6.99 -2.21 -43.34
CA SER A 371 5.91 -2.71 -42.48
C SER A 371 6.39 -2.85 -41.04
N CYS A 372 5.47 -2.67 -40.09
CA CYS A 372 5.72 -2.78 -38.67
C CYS A 372 4.92 -3.96 -38.09
N MET A 373 5.32 -4.44 -36.92
CA MET A 373 4.69 -5.57 -36.27
C MET A 373 3.70 -5.12 -35.19
N ALA A 374 2.59 -5.85 -35.08
CA ALA A 374 1.69 -5.77 -33.95
C ALA A 374 1.12 -7.16 -33.62
N PRO A 375 0.81 -7.49 -32.36
CA PRO A 375 0.04 -8.67 -32.04
C PRO A 375 -1.33 -8.58 -32.71
N VAL A 376 -1.90 -9.74 -33.09
CA VAL A 376 -3.32 -9.81 -33.48
C VAL A 376 -4.15 -9.19 -32.36
N GLN A 377 -5.00 -8.22 -32.70
CA GLN A 377 -5.77 -7.46 -31.71
C GLN A 377 -6.78 -8.36 -31.00
N ILE A 378 -6.40 -8.83 -29.82
CA ILE A 378 -7.30 -9.46 -28.85
C ILE A 378 -7.67 -8.38 -27.82
N PRO A 379 -8.97 -8.18 -27.51
CA PRO A 379 -9.38 -7.19 -26.51
C PRO A 379 -8.64 -7.36 -25.19
N GLY A 380 -8.05 -6.28 -24.68
CA GLY A 380 -7.37 -6.25 -23.37
C GLY A 380 -5.90 -6.70 -23.35
N LEU A 381 -5.28 -7.07 -24.48
CA LEU A 381 -3.84 -7.38 -24.54
C LEU A 381 -3.03 -6.19 -25.09
N SER A 382 -1.89 -5.89 -24.46
CA SER A 382 -0.93 -4.91 -24.97
C SER A 382 0.44 -5.55 -25.19
N TRP A 383 1.18 -5.04 -26.17
CA TRP A 383 2.61 -5.28 -26.34
C TRP A 383 3.38 -4.23 -25.54
N VAL A 384 4.17 -4.67 -24.57
CA VAL A 384 5.24 -3.85 -23.96
C VAL A 384 6.60 -4.53 -24.07
N GLU A 385 7.64 -3.74 -24.34
CA GLU A 385 9.04 -4.16 -24.24
C GLU A 385 9.60 -3.70 -22.89
N ILE A 386 10.17 -4.62 -22.12
CA ILE A 386 10.78 -4.30 -20.82
C ILE A 386 12.28 -4.56 -20.92
N SER A 387 13.07 -3.52 -20.63
CA SER A 387 14.53 -3.63 -20.51
C SER A 387 14.96 -3.59 -19.06
N TYR A 388 15.90 -4.45 -18.68
CA TYR A 388 16.41 -4.58 -17.32
C TYR A 388 17.93 -4.80 -17.30
N SER A 389 18.54 -4.49 -16.16
CA SER A 389 19.94 -4.77 -15.86
C SER A 389 20.04 -5.70 -14.67
N SER A 390 21.01 -6.61 -14.69
CA SER A 390 21.35 -7.50 -13.59
C SER A 390 22.74 -7.15 -13.03
N PRO A 391 22.92 -5.97 -12.39
CA PRO A 391 24.24 -5.48 -11.99
C PRO A 391 24.88 -6.29 -10.87
N TYR A 392 24.09 -7.06 -10.11
CA TYR A 392 24.53 -7.91 -9.01
C TYR A 392 24.67 -9.39 -9.40
N SER A 393 24.46 -9.75 -10.67
CA SER A 393 24.66 -11.13 -11.12
C SER A 393 26.14 -11.50 -11.05
N THR A 394 26.42 -12.78 -10.76
CA THR A 394 27.80 -13.29 -10.67
C THR A 394 28.56 -13.06 -11.97
N GLU A 395 27.90 -13.29 -13.11
CA GLU A 395 28.44 -13.05 -14.45
C GLU A 395 28.78 -11.58 -14.68
N CYS A 396 27.89 -10.65 -14.32
CA CYS A 396 28.15 -9.22 -14.46
C CYS A 396 29.28 -8.75 -13.53
N LEU A 397 29.31 -9.22 -12.29
CA LEU A 397 30.35 -8.86 -11.32
C LEU A 397 31.74 -9.38 -11.74
N GLN A 398 31.81 -10.60 -12.28
CA GLN A 398 33.05 -11.14 -12.86
C GLN A 398 33.50 -10.32 -14.06
N LYS A 399 32.59 -9.98 -14.97
CA LYS A 399 32.89 -9.16 -16.16
C LYS A 399 33.37 -7.75 -15.76
N ARG A 400 32.78 -7.15 -14.73
CA ARG A 400 33.20 -5.85 -14.18
C ARG A 400 34.59 -5.89 -13.54
N ARG A 401 34.94 -6.99 -12.85
CA ARG A 401 36.30 -7.20 -12.31
C ARG A 401 37.33 -7.37 -13.43
N ASN A 402 36.99 -8.11 -14.49
CA ASN A 402 37.89 -8.36 -15.63
C ASN A 402 38.05 -7.15 -16.55
N LEU A 403 37.06 -6.26 -16.65
CA LEU A 403 37.12 -5.01 -17.41
C LEU A 403 38.04 -3.97 -16.77
N SER A 404 38.25 -4.05 -15.45
CA SER A 404 39.24 -3.22 -14.76
C SER A 404 40.70 -3.58 -15.12
N SER A 405 40.92 -4.65 -15.89
CA SER A 405 42.26 -5.14 -16.29
C SER A 405 42.55 -5.14 -17.80
N THR A 406 41.61 -4.81 -18.69
CA THR A 406 41.90 -4.75 -20.14
C THR A 406 40.90 -3.87 -20.93
N ASP A 407 41.44 -3.16 -21.94
CA ASP A 407 40.78 -2.17 -22.80
C ASP A 407 39.47 -2.59 -23.50
N SER A 408 38.71 -1.54 -23.82
CA SER A 408 37.37 -1.45 -24.39
C SER A 408 37.22 -1.94 -25.84
N SER A 409 36.46 -3.03 -26.09
CA SER A 409 35.76 -3.24 -27.37
C SER A 409 34.73 -4.39 -27.36
N GLY A 410 33.79 -4.40 -26.40
CA GLY A 410 32.67 -5.34 -26.45
C GLY A 410 31.52 -4.87 -25.57
N SER A 411 30.35 -4.62 -26.17
CA SER A 411 29.14 -4.15 -25.48
C SER A 411 28.84 -5.00 -24.25
N THR A 412 28.99 -4.38 -23.08
CA THR A 412 28.74 -4.97 -21.77
C THR A 412 27.24 -4.95 -21.45
N SER A 413 26.45 -5.84 -22.03
CA SER A 413 25.04 -5.95 -21.60
C SER A 413 24.96 -6.79 -20.32
N CYS A 414 25.20 -6.17 -19.17
CA CYS A 414 24.82 -6.72 -17.87
C CYS A 414 23.29 -6.61 -17.68
N GLY A 415 22.53 -7.22 -18.58
CA GLY A 415 21.10 -6.99 -18.70
C GLY A 415 20.56 -7.53 -20.02
N GLY A 416 19.25 -7.39 -20.19
CA GLY A 416 18.54 -7.83 -21.37
C GLY A 416 17.22 -7.08 -21.55
N SER A 417 16.55 -7.40 -22.64
CA SER A 417 15.23 -6.88 -22.96
C SER A 417 14.34 -8.04 -23.40
N PHE A 418 13.06 -7.98 -23.08
CA PHE A 418 12.09 -8.97 -23.52
C PHE A 418 10.74 -8.32 -23.81
N VAL A 419 10.02 -8.90 -24.77
CA VAL A 419 8.65 -8.50 -25.10
C VAL A 419 7.66 -9.26 -24.23
N TYR A 420 6.67 -8.55 -23.68
CA TYR A 420 5.48 -9.11 -23.07
C TYR A 420 4.24 -8.71 -23.87
N VAL A 421 3.39 -9.69 -24.19
CA VAL A 421 2.05 -9.44 -24.71
C VAL A 421 1.01 -9.98 -23.76
N GLY A 422 0.19 -9.10 -23.17
CA GLY A 422 -0.83 -9.51 -22.21
C GLY A 422 -1.54 -8.36 -21.51
N ASP A 423 -2.24 -8.67 -20.41
CA ASP A 423 -2.82 -7.67 -19.53
C ASP A 423 -1.72 -6.97 -18.72
N VAL A 424 -1.43 -5.74 -19.11
CA VAL A 424 -0.40 -4.90 -18.50
C VAL A 424 -0.78 -4.44 -17.10
N SER A 425 -2.08 -4.35 -16.78
CA SER A 425 -2.54 -3.97 -15.45
C SER A 425 -2.17 -5.03 -14.42
N SER A 426 -2.51 -6.30 -14.70
CA SER A 426 -2.11 -7.42 -13.85
C SER A 426 -0.59 -7.58 -13.79
N LEU A 427 0.11 -7.34 -14.90
CA LEU A 427 1.58 -7.38 -14.97
C LEU A 427 2.23 -6.37 -14.02
N ALA A 428 1.73 -5.13 -13.99
CA ALA A 428 2.29 -4.05 -13.18
C ALA A 428 2.34 -4.39 -11.68
N TYR A 429 1.32 -5.09 -11.18
CA TYR A 429 1.21 -5.52 -9.78
C TYR A 429 1.88 -6.87 -9.47
N SER A 430 2.36 -7.58 -10.50
CA SER A 430 2.95 -8.92 -10.34
C SER A 430 4.40 -8.91 -9.84
N ILE A 431 5.01 -7.72 -9.77
CA ILE A 431 6.37 -7.51 -9.27
C ILE A 431 6.39 -6.51 -8.12
N GLN A 432 7.28 -6.76 -7.17
CA GLN A 432 7.55 -5.85 -6.06
C GLN A 432 8.79 -5.03 -6.39
N LEU A 433 8.66 -3.71 -6.35
CA LEU A 433 9.73 -2.78 -6.70
C LEU A 433 10.16 -1.92 -5.51
N SER A 434 11.45 -1.58 -5.47
CA SER A 434 12.06 -0.62 -4.56
C SER A 434 12.64 0.55 -5.36
N ALA A 435 12.47 1.77 -4.86
CA ALA A 435 13.13 2.96 -5.41
C ALA A 435 14.64 3.03 -5.07
N TYR A 436 15.11 2.12 -4.21
CA TYR A 436 16.47 2.11 -3.69
C TYR A 436 17.26 0.93 -4.24
N GLN A 437 18.47 1.21 -4.69
CA GLN A 437 19.47 0.21 -5.08
C GLN A 437 20.75 0.38 -4.24
N PRO A 438 21.38 -0.69 -3.74
CA PRO A 438 22.64 -0.56 -3.01
C PRO A 438 23.77 -0.04 -3.92
N ARG A 439 24.61 0.89 -3.45
CA ARG A 439 25.72 1.40 -4.28
C ARG A 439 26.78 0.36 -4.62
N TRP A 440 26.95 -0.63 -3.73
CA TRP A 440 27.97 -1.66 -3.86
C TRP A 440 27.39 -3.05 -3.71
N ALA A 441 27.90 -3.99 -4.50
CA ALA A 441 27.49 -5.40 -4.42
C ALA A 441 27.76 -6.02 -3.03
N SER A 442 28.74 -5.52 -2.28
CA SER A 442 29.07 -6.01 -0.94
C SER A 442 27.96 -5.80 0.10
N ILE A 443 27.04 -4.86 -0.14
CA ILE A 443 25.89 -4.57 0.74
C ILE A 443 24.56 -5.07 0.15
N ILE A 444 24.58 -5.99 -0.82
CA ILE A 444 23.37 -6.53 -1.42
C ILE A 444 22.47 -7.25 -0.40
N PHE A 445 23.04 -7.83 0.66
CA PHE A 445 22.30 -8.47 1.74
C PHE A 445 21.35 -7.51 2.47
N SER A 446 21.61 -6.19 2.40
CA SER A 446 20.76 -5.16 2.99
C SER A 446 19.82 -4.50 1.98
N ALA A 447 19.68 -5.02 0.76
CA ALA A 447 18.80 -4.45 -0.27
C ALA A 447 17.32 -4.36 0.14
N TYR A 448 16.85 -5.25 1.01
CA TYR A 448 15.48 -5.20 1.56
C TYR A 448 15.29 -4.12 2.63
N LEU A 449 16.36 -3.57 3.23
CA LEU A 449 16.25 -2.63 4.35
C LEU A 449 15.46 -1.37 3.98
N PRO A 450 15.75 -0.64 2.89
CA PRO A 450 14.98 0.55 2.50
C PRO A 450 13.51 0.22 2.25
N TYR A 451 13.27 -0.88 1.53
CA TYR A 451 11.92 -1.37 1.21
C TYR A 451 11.10 -1.66 2.48
N VAL A 452 11.67 -2.38 3.44
CA VAL A 452 10.99 -2.70 4.71
C VAL A 452 10.78 -1.44 5.55
N LEU A 453 11.75 -0.53 5.63
CA LEU A 453 11.61 0.72 6.38
C LEU A 453 10.48 1.60 5.82
N GLU A 454 10.39 1.73 4.50
CA GLU A 454 9.32 2.46 3.83
C GLU A 454 7.96 1.82 4.11
N LYS A 455 7.84 0.50 3.95
CA LYS A 455 6.59 -0.24 4.20
C LYS A 455 6.16 -0.20 5.67
N VAL A 456 7.08 -0.38 6.62
CA VAL A 456 6.78 -0.29 8.05
C VAL A 456 6.33 1.12 8.41
N SER A 457 7.03 2.15 7.94
CA SER A 457 6.67 3.55 8.22
C SER A 457 5.31 3.92 7.64
N ALA A 458 5.04 3.51 6.39
CA ALA A 458 3.75 3.73 5.74
C ALA A 458 2.63 2.97 6.47
N CYS A 459 2.80 1.67 6.75
CA CYS A 459 1.79 0.87 7.45
C CYS A 459 1.52 1.44 8.85
N THR A 460 2.56 1.84 9.56
CA THR A 460 2.47 2.46 10.88
C THR A 460 1.72 3.78 10.85
N PHE A 461 1.96 4.64 9.85
CA PHE A 461 1.18 5.86 9.62
C PHE A 461 -0.32 5.55 9.48
N HIS A 462 -0.69 4.61 8.61
CA HIS A 462 -2.08 4.26 8.35
C HIS A 462 -2.78 3.65 9.57
N VAL A 463 -2.12 2.70 10.24
CA VAL A 463 -2.66 2.06 11.46
C VAL A 463 -2.77 3.07 12.60
N SER A 464 -1.79 3.98 12.75
CA SER A 464 -1.83 5.01 13.79
C SER A 464 -2.89 6.08 13.53
N ALA A 465 -3.05 6.53 12.28
CA ALA A 465 -4.13 7.43 11.89
C ALA A 465 -5.50 6.80 12.15
N THR A 466 -5.68 5.54 11.73
CA THR A 466 -6.92 4.79 11.95
C THR A 466 -7.23 4.64 13.44
N LEU A 467 -6.25 4.25 14.25
CA LEU A 467 -6.44 4.09 15.70
C LEU A 467 -6.78 5.42 16.39
N GLY A 468 -6.15 6.53 15.97
CA GLY A 468 -6.47 7.87 16.48
C GLY A 468 -7.88 8.33 16.08
N LEU A 469 -8.30 8.08 14.84
CA LEU A 469 -9.64 8.41 14.36
C LEU A 469 -10.72 7.56 15.03
N LEU A 470 -10.49 6.25 15.20
CA LEU A 470 -11.39 5.36 15.93
C LEU A 470 -11.57 5.85 17.36
N ASN A 471 -10.49 6.12 18.10
CA ASN A 471 -10.60 6.60 19.47
C ASN A 471 -11.18 8.02 19.58
N SER A 472 -11.22 8.80 18.49
CA SER A 472 -11.91 10.09 18.43
C SER A 472 -13.43 9.97 18.25
N MET A 473 -13.96 8.79 17.91
CA MET A 473 -15.40 8.61 17.70
C MET A 473 -16.20 8.74 19.00
N PRO A 474 -17.39 9.38 18.99
CA PRO A 474 -18.28 9.43 20.15
C PRO A 474 -19.04 8.10 20.33
N VAL A 475 -18.29 7.03 20.57
CA VAL A 475 -18.77 5.64 20.69
C VAL A 475 -18.43 5.12 22.08
N TYR A 476 -19.30 4.28 22.63
CA TYR A 476 -19.05 3.66 23.93
C TYR A 476 -17.71 2.90 23.94
N PHE A 477 -17.00 2.97 25.06
CA PHE A 477 -15.72 2.28 25.34
C PHE A 477 -14.48 2.80 24.60
N LEU A 478 -14.61 3.88 23.83
CA LEU A 478 -13.49 4.61 23.20
C LEU A 478 -13.24 5.93 23.93
N ASP A 479 -12.06 6.54 23.72
CA ASP A 479 -11.71 7.79 24.39
C ASP A 479 -12.70 8.92 24.11
N GLY A 480 -13.29 8.94 22.91
CA GLY A 480 -14.32 9.89 22.52
C GLY A 480 -15.55 9.88 23.44
N GLU A 481 -15.89 8.77 24.10
CA GLU A 481 -16.92 8.75 25.17
C GLU A 481 -16.51 9.66 26.33
N SER A 482 -15.30 9.44 26.86
CA SER A 482 -14.77 10.16 28.02
C SER A 482 -14.47 11.62 27.72
N ILE A 483 -13.98 11.91 26.51
CA ILE A 483 -13.80 13.28 26.01
C ILE A 483 -15.15 13.97 25.97
N LEU A 484 -16.15 13.37 25.31
CA LEU A 484 -17.48 13.96 25.19
C LEU A 484 -18.14 14.18 26.57
N GLU A 485 -18.12 13.17 27.44
CA GLU A 485 -18.66 13.23 28.80
C GLU A 485 -18.05 14.38 29.61
N THR A 486 -16.72 14.49 29.62
CA THR A 486 -16.02 15.52 30.40
C THR A 486 -16.24 16.91 29.79
N SER A 487 -16.36 17.01 28.47
CA SER A 487 -16.64 18.26 27.75
C SER A 487 -18.01 18.84 28.08
N PHE A 488 -19.02 17.96 28.21
CA PHE A 488 -20.36 18.36 28.60
C PHE A 488 -20.40 19.02 29.99
N CYS A 489 -19.42 18.79 30.87
CA CYS A 489 -19.32 19.49 32.15
C CYS A 489 -19.11 21.01 32.02
N TYR A 490 -18.56 21.48 30.90
CA TYR A 490 -18.40 22.91 30.62
C TYR A 490 -19.69 23.58 30.10
N ILE A 491 -20.70 22.79 29.71
CA ILE A 491 -21.98 23.32 29.25
C ILE A 491 -22.89 23.56 30.46
N THR A 492 -22.74 24.73 31.08
CA THR A 492 -23.45 25.11 32.32
C THR A 492 -24.93 25.42 32.13
N TRP A 493 -25.37 25.71 30.89
CA TRP A 493 -26.78 26.02 30.60
C TRP A 493 -27.71 24.77 30.61
N LEU A 494 -27.14 23.56 30.54
CA LEU A 494 -27.93 22.33 30.59
C LEU A 494 -28.01 21.79 32.03
N THR A 495 -29.21 21.42 32.47
CA THR A 495 -29.35 20.71 33.76
C THR A 495 -28.63 19.36 33.70
N PRO A 496 -28.13 18.83 34.84
CA PRO A 496 -27.41 17.55 34.86
C PRO A 496 -28.20 16.40 34.22
N ARG A 497 -29.52 16.36 34.41
CA ARG A 497 -30.42 15.38 33.79
C ARG A 497 -30.55 15.54 32.27
N ARG A 498 -30.55 16.78 31.76
CA ARG A 498 -30.57 17.04 30.31
C ARG A 498 -29.22 16.70 29.69
N ARG A 499 -28.11 17.08 30.33
CA ARG A 499 -26.74 16.74 29.93
C ARG A 499 -26.55 15.24 29.75
N HIS A 500 -26.95 14.45 30.74
CA HIS A 500 -26.85 12.99 30.68
C HIS A 500 -27.71 12.39 29.55
N ARG A 501 -28.91 12.93 29.30
CA ARG A 501 -29.75 12.50 28.18
C ARG A 501 -29.10 12.80 26.82
N VAL A 502 -28.59 14.01 26.63
CA VAL A 502 -27.92 14.41 25.38
C VAL A 502 -26.68 13.55 25.14
N LEU A 503 -25.82 13.39 26.16
CA LEU A 503 -24.64 12.51 26.07
C LEU A 503 -25.03 11.09 25.65
N ARG A 504 -26.03 10.49 26.31
CA ARG A 504 -26.49 9.14 25.97
C ARG A 504 -27.03 9.07 24.54
N SER A 505 -27.79 10.06 24.09
CA SER A 505 -28.29 10.13 22.71
C SER A 505 -27.13 10.23 21.70
N CYS A 506 -26.14 11.09 21.96
CA CYS A 506 -24.95 11.21 21.11
C CYS A 506 -24.17 9.90 21.02
N LEU A 507 -23.93 9.22 22.15
CA LEU A 507 -23.20 7.95 22.17
C LEU A 507 -23.96 6.82 21.48
N VAL A 508 -25.29 6.74 21.67
CA VAL A 508 -26.13 5.74 20.97
C VAL A 508 -26.12 6.00 19.46
N ALA A 509 -26.31 7.25 19.03
CA ALA A 509 -26.27 7.63 17.62
C ALA A 509 -24.89 7.36 17.00
N GLY A 510 -23.82 7.79 17.66
CA GLY A 510 -22.43 7.56 17.23
C GLY A 510 -22.11 6.07 17.10
N THR A 511 -22.52 5.26 18.09
CA THR A 511 -22.34 3.80 18.05
C THR A 511 -23.10 3.18 16.87
N PHE A 512 -24.37 3.57 16.66
CA PHE A 512 -25.18 3.06 15.56
C PHE A 512 -24.64 3.44 14.17
N LEU A 513 -24.21 4.69 13.99
CA LEU A 513 -23.64 5.16 12.73
C LEU A 513 -22.27 4.51 12.45
N SER A 514 -21.44 4.36 13.48
CA SER A 514 -20.15 3.68 13.37
C SER A 514 -20.30 2.21 13.01
N THR A 515 -21.23 1.47 13.64
CA THR A 515 -21.46 0.06 13.30
C THR A 515 -21.97 -0.11 11.88
N ILE A 516 -22.90 0.73 11.41
CA ILE A 516 -23.33 0.71 10.00
C ILE A 516 -22.15 0.96 9.06
N THR A 517 -21.31 1.95 9.37
CA THR A 517 -20.15 2.29 8.53
C THR A 517 -19.15 1.14 8.47
N ILE A 518 -18.82 0.53 9.61
CA ILE A 518 -17.92 -0.64 9.68
C ILE A 518 -18.52 -1.83 8.92
N LEU A 519 -19.82 -2.11 9.07
CA LEU A 519 -20.49 -3.19 8.36
C LEU A 519 -20.49 -2.97 6.84
N ARG A 520 -20.67 -1.73 6.37
CA ARG A 520 -20.54 -1.38 4.95
C ARG A 520 -19.13 -1.61 4.43
N ILE A 521 -18.10 -1.22 5.19
CA ILE A 521 -16.70 -1.47 4.83
C ILE A 521 -16.44 -2.97 4.74
N LEU A 522 -16.85 -3.75 5.75
CA LEU A 522 -16.68 -5.20 5.76
C LEU A 522 -17.42 -5.87 4.60
N TYR A 523 -18.63 -5.42 4.29
CA TYR A 523 -19.40 -5.92 3.15
C TYR A 523 -18.71 -5.64 1.81
N SER A 524 -18.16 -4.43 1.65
CA SER A 524 -17.38 -4.04 0.45
C SER A 524 -16.02 -4.75 0.33
N ILE A 525 -15.52 -5.37 1.40
CA ILE A 525 -14.32 -6.21 1.36
C ILE A 525 -14.69 -7.66 0.97
N LEU A 526 -15.90 -8.09 1.30
CA LEU A 526 -16.36 -9.47 1.09
C LEU A 526 -16.91 -9.73 -0.33
N ILE A 527 -17.28 -8.66 -1.04
CA ILE A 527 -17.80 -8.64 -2.42
C ILE A 527 -16.77 -7.94 -3.29
#